data_AF-A0A7X5IFB3-F1
#
_entry.id   AF-A0A7X5IFB3-F1
#
_cell.length_a   1.000
_cell.length_b   1.000
_cell.length_c   1.000
_cell.angle_alpha   90.00
_cell.angle_beta   90.00
_cell.angle_gamma   90.00
#
_symmetry.space_group_name_H-M   'P 1'
#
loop_
_entity.id
_entity.type
_entity.pdbx_description
1 polymer ?
#
loop_
_entity_poly.entity_id
_entity_poly.type
_entity_poly.pdbx_seq_one_letter_code
_entity_poly.pdbx_strand_id
1 'polypeptide(L)'
;MGDAAYSDSEKKAMDLRSECVYPFKTNELGMTYGTLDDAPNGQEPDLILARATNGRSGFISKKEWDEASAADAPAGELRTAQAELESAAAKMLKDEIDEDLQGAEISLEGAAGIIDAMHVGDAPEIDYDAIAEEAARHVEPLEDEPAQQDTALTAEIVEDGYLDVVEATTVYIPVYDVDGRTVIGEFPVTQI
;
A
#
# COMPACT_ATOMS: atom_id res chain seq x y z
N MET A 1 8.04 -12.68 65.40
CA MET A 1 8.65 -13.65 64.48
C MET A 1 7.80 -13.70 63.22
N GLY A 2 8.29 -13.08 62.15
CA GLY A 2 7.71 -13.20 60.82
C GLY A 2 8.36 -14.38 60.12
N ASP A 3 7.55 -15.22 59.50
CA ASP A 3 7.90 -16.07 58.36
C ASP A 3 6.58 -16.67 57.89
N ALA A 4 5.81 -15.86 57.16
CA ALA A 4 4.76 -16.40 56.32
C ALA A 4 5.48 -17.04 55.13
N ALA A 5 5.78 -18.34 55.27
CA ALA A 5 6.22 -19.17 54.18
C ALA A 5 5.12 -19.15 53.11
N TYR A 6 5.34 -18.35 52.08
CA TYR A 6 4.54 -18.36 50.86
C TYR A 6 4.58 -19.77 50.27
N SER A 7 3.44 -20.46 50.30
CA SER A 7 3.26 -21.81 49.75
C SER A 7 3.68 -21.88 48.29
N ASP A 8 4.29 -23.00 47.89
CA ASP A 8 4.71 -23.36 46.53
C ASP A 8 3.66 -23.09 45.42
N SER A 9 2.39 -22.99 45.78
CA SER A 9 1.27 -22.64 44.88
C SER A 9 1.35 -21.22 44.31
N GLU A 10 1.92 -20.26 45.03
CA GLU A 10 2.04 -18.87 44.55
C GLU A 10 3.28 -18.66 43.66
N LYS A 11 4.33 -19.48 43.82
CA LYS A 11 5.44 -19.52 42.85
C LYS A 11 5.01 -20.09 41.50
N LYS A 12 4.11 -21.08 41.50
CA LYS A 12 3.60 -21.70 40.25
C LYS A 12 2.63 -20.80 39.47
N ALA A 13 2.00 -19.82 40.11
CA ALA A 13 1.19 -18.81 39.44
C ALA A 13 2.02 -17.65 38.85
N MET A 14 3.27 -17.48 39.31
CA MET A 14 4.17 -16.43 38.83
C MET A 14 4.99 -16.89 37.61
N ASP A 15 5.18 -18.21 37.45
CA ASP A 15 5.85 -18.83 36.30
C ASP A 15 4.94 -18.92 35.05
N LEU A 16 3.63 -19.12 35.26
CA LEU A 16 2.61 -19.13 34.21
C LEU A 16 2.33 -17.75 33.57
N ARG A 17 2.96 -16.67 34.06
CA ARG A 17 2.97 -15.37 33.37
C ARG A 17 4.11 -15.22 32.36
N SER A 18 5.08 -16.16 32.34
CA SER A 18 6.28 -16.04 31.50
C SER A 18 6.33 -17.04 30.33
N GLU A 19 5.28 -17.83 30.12
CA GLU A 19 5.21 -18.79 29.00
C GLU A 19 4.01 -18.50 28.09
N CYS A 20 3.75 -17.24 27.77
CA CYS A 20 3.36 -16.98 26.39
C CYS A 20 4.65 -17.01 25.56
N VAL A 21 5.11 -18.22 25.24
CA VAL A 21 6.05 -18.43 24.14
C VAL A 21 5.26 -18.14 22.87
N TYR A 22 5.07 -16.85 22.60
CA TYR A 22 4.61 -16.39 21.31
C TYR A 22 5.66 -16.85 20.28
N PRO A 23 5.27 -17.37 19.11
CA PRO A 23 6.22 -17.79 18.08
C PRO A 23 7.00 -16.60 17.50
N PHE A 24 6.55 -15.38 17.76
CA PHE A 24 7.29 -14.17 17.43
C PHE A 24 8.53 -14.05 18.30
N LYS A 25 9.66 -13.96 17.61
CA LYS A 25 10.90 -13.59 18.28
C LYS A 25 10.82 -12.12 18.67
N THR A 26 11.50 -11.79 19.77
CA THR A 26 11.61 -10.43 20.26
C THR A 26 13.02 -9.93 20.03
N ASN A 27 13.17 -8.69 19.58
CA ASN A 27 14.48 -8.06 19.41
C ASN A 27 15.00 -7.48 20.73
N GLU A 28 16.19 -6.86 20.71
CA GLU A 28 16.81 -6.24 21.89
C GLU A 28 15.98 -5.08 22.49
N LEU A 29 14.99 -4.58 21.75
CA LEU A 29 14.10 -3.50 22.17
C LEU A 29 12.81 -3.98 22.80
N GLY A 30 12.59 -5.29 22.86
CA GLY A 30 11.32 -5.84 23.33
C GLY A 30 10.22 -5.83 22.27
N MET A 31 10.53 -5.52 21.00
CA MET A 31 9.56 -5.50 19.90
C MET A 31 9.42 -6.89 19.28
N THR A 32 8.18 -7.28 18.98
CA THR A 32 7.87 -8.58 18.35
C THR A 32 8.03 -8.51 16.84
N TYR A 33 8.71 -9.48 16.24
CA TYR A 33 8.90 -9.55 14.79
C TYR A 33 8.49 -10.89 14.18
N GLY A 34 7.90 -10.85 12.99
CA GLY A 34 7.50 -12.05 12.23
C GLY A 34 6.63 -11.74 11.01
N THR A 35 5.98 -12.78 10.48
CA THR A 35 5.12 -12.68 9.28
C THR A 35 3.65 -12.59 9.72
N LEU A 36 2.83 -11.81 9.01
CA LEU A 36 1.39 -11.73 9.25
C LEU A 36 0.69 -13.10 9.08
N ASP A 37 1.13 -13.90 8.12
CA ASP A 37 0.60 -15.26 7.88
C ASP A 37 0.81 -16.24 9.04
N ASP A 38 1.86 -16.04 9.85
CA ASP A 38 2.24 -16.94 10.95
C ASP A 38 1.75 -16.43 12.31
N ALA A 39 0.89 -15.40 12.33
CA ALA A 39 0.40 -14.75 13.54
C ALA A 39 -0.64 -15.60 14.28
N PRO A 40 -0.33 -16.19 15.46
CA PRO A 40 -1.32 -16.91 16.23
C PRO A 40 -2.37 -15.93 16.76
N ASN A 41 -3.64 -16.31 16.63
CA ASN A 41 -4.80 -15.57 17.14
C ASN A 41 -4.95 -14.14 16.60
N GLY A 42 -4.43 -13.84 15.40
CA GLY A 42 -4.52 -12.50 14.79
C GLY A 42 -3.70 -11.44 15.53
N GLN A 43 -2.69 -11.85 16.31
CA GLN A 43 -1.82 -10.94 17.03
C GLN A 43 -0.72 -10.47 16.08
N GLU A 44 -0.88 -9.29 15.52
CA GLU A 44 0.04 -8.73 14.54
C GLU A 44 1.34 -8.28 15.22
N PRO A 45 2.52 -8.64 14.67
CA PRO A 45 3.80 -8.24 15.23
C PRO A 45 4.04 -6.74 15.08
N ASP A 46 4.84 -6.15 15.97
CA ASP A 46 5.28 -4.74 15.85
C ASP A 46 6.14 -4.52 14.60
N LEU A 47 6.86 -5.58 14.19
CA LEU A 47 7.77 -5.63 13.05
C LEU A 47 7.31 -6.73 12.08
N ILE A 48 6.78 -6.31 10.93
CA ILE A 48 6.24 -7.21 9.91
C ILE A 48 7.33 -7.54 8.90
N LEU A 49 7.55 -8.83 8.63
CA LEU A 49 8.52 -9.29 7.64
C LEU A 49 8.10 -8.79 6.24
N ALA A 50 8.98 -8.01 5.62
CA ALA A 50 8.78 -7.47 4.28
C ALA A 50 10.05 -7.64 3.45
N ARG A 51 9.89 -7.64 2.12
CA ARG A 51 11.00 -7.70 1.18
C ARG A 51 11.22 -6.32 0.58
N ALA A 52 12.34 -5.70 0.90
CA ALA A 52 12.71 -4.40 0.36
C ALA A 52 12.89 -4.44 -1.17
N THR A 53 12.81 -3.28 -1.81
CA THR A 53 13.03 -3.09 -3.26
C THR A 53 14.40 -3.58 -3.72
N ASN A 54 15.40 -3.53 -2.84
CA ASN A 54 16.75 -4.05 -3.09
C ASN A 54 16.87 -5.58 -3.00
N GLY A 55 15.76 -6.29 -2.81
CA GLY A 55 15.68 -7.74 -2.72
C GLY A 55 16.06 -8.32 -1.36
N ARG A 56 16.44 -7.49 -0.38
CA ARG A 56 16.76 -7.94 0.98
C ARG A 56 15.48 -8.09 1.80
N SER A 57 15.39 -9.17 2.56
CA SER A 57 14.32 -9.35 3.55
C SER A 57 14.67 -8.63 4.85
N GLY A 58 13.71 -7.89 5.39
CA GLY A 58 13.81 -7.24 6.69
C GLY A 58 12.42 -7.06 7.28
N PHE A 59 12.28 -6.07 8.16
CA PHE A 59 11.07 -5.84 8.90
C PHE A 59 10.64 -4.39 8.80
N ILE A 60 9.38 -4.15 8.45
CA ILE A 60 8.77 -2.82 8.48
C ILE A 60 8.05 -2.64 9.80
N SER A 61 8.02 -1.42 10.33
CA SER A 61 7.24 -1.13 11.52
C SER A 61 5.76 -1.18 11.16
N LYS A 62 4.96 -1.90 11.94
CA LYS A 62 3.50 -1.90 11.78
C LYS A 62 2.94 -0.48 11.82
N LYS A 63 3.44 0.37 12.72
CA LYS A 63 3.00 1.75 12.82
C LYS A 63 3.24 2.53 11.52
N GLU A 64 4.43 2.37 10.91
CA GLU A 64 4.75 3.03 9.64
C GLU A 64 3.95 2.41 8.48
N TRP A 65 3.70 1.11 8.51
CA TRP A 65 2.81 0.46 7.55
C TRP A 65 1.38 0.98 7.64
N ASP A 66 0.81 1.08 8.84
CA ASP A 66 -0.57 1.54 9.02
C ASP A 66 -0.71 3.03 8.66
N GLU A 67 0.34 3.83 8.90
CA GLU A 67 0.42 5.23 8.45
C GLU A 67 0.57 5.34 6.93
N ALA A 68 1.41 4.51 6.31
CA ALA A 68 1.69 4.51 4.88
C ALA A 68 0.65 3.79 4.03
N SER A 69 -0.14 2.87 4.58
CA SER A 69 -1.28 2.25 3.90
C SER A 69 -2.59 2.98 4.21
N ALA A 70 -2.52 4.05 5.01
CA ALA A 70 -3.66 4.71 5.63
C ALA A 70 -4.60 3.76 6.41
N ALA A 71 -4.19 2.52 6.72
CA ALA A 71 -5.01 1.52 7.40
C ALA A 71 -5.42 1.91 8.83
N ASP A 72 -4.70 2.85 9.47
CA ASP A 72 -5.04 3.34 10.83
C ASP A 72 -6.19 4.36 10.84
N ALA A 73 -6.62 4.88 9.68
CA ALA A 73 -7.71 5.85 9.66
C ALA A 73 -9.05 5.17 10.06
N PRO A 74 -9.94 5.87 10.78
CA PRO A 74 -11.20 5.28 11.21
C PRO A 74 -12.06 4.96 9.99
N ALA A 75 -12.73 3.80 9.96
CA ALA A 75 -13.47 3.30 8.79
C ALA A 75 -14.50 4.26 8.16
N GLY A 76 -15.01 5.23 8.92
CA GLY A 76 -15.87 6.30 8.39
C GLY A 76 -15.12 7.38 7.62
N GLU A 77 -13.88 7.68 8.00
CA GLU A 77 -12.99 8.61 7.33
C GLU A 77 -12.20 7.92 6.21
N LEU A 78 -11.91 6.62 6.32
CA LEU A 78 -11.25 5.84 5.26
C LEU A 78 -11.97 5.93 3.93
N ARG A 79 -13.29 5.76 3.90
CA ARG A 79 -14.05 5.84 2.64
C ARG A 79 -14.00 7.22 2.00
N THR A 80 -13.95 8.27 2.83
CA THR A 80 -13.87 9.64 2.33
C THR A 80 -12.45 9.96 1.87
N ALA A 81 -11.45 9.62 2.67
CA ALA A 81 -10.04 9.79 2.33
C ALA A 81 -9.64 8.99 1.10
N GLN A 82 -10.11 7.74 0.98
CA GLN A 82 -9.89 6.89 -0.18
C GLN A 82 -10.58 7.46 -1.43
N ALA A 83 -11.84 7.91 -1.32
CA ALA A 83 -12.51 8.56 -2.46
C ALA A 83 -11.85 9.90 -2.85
N GLU A 84 -11.33 10.66 -1.89
CA GLU A 84 -10.58 11.90 -2.16
C GLU A 84 -9.23 11.60 -2.81
N LEU A 85 -8.53 10.56 -2.34
CA LEU A 85 -7.28 10.10 -2.93
C LEU A 85 -7.49 9.57 -4.35
N GLU A 86 -8.49 8.71 -4.57
CA GLU A 86 -8.89 8.23 -5.89
C GLU A 86 -9.28 9.40 -6.80
N SER A 87 -10.03 10.38 -6.30
CA SER A 87 -10.38 11.57 -7.07
C SER A 87 -9.16 12.44 -7.40
N ALA A 88 -8.20 12.55 -6.48
CA ALA A 88 -6.97 13.30 -6.70
C ALA A 88 -6.05 12.57 -7.69
N ALA A 89 -5.94 11.25 -7.56
CA ALA A 89 -5.21 10.36 -8.45
C ALA A 89 -5.82 10.37 -9.85
N ALA A 90 -7.15 10.27 -9.98
CA ALA A 90 -7.86 10.36 -11.26
C ALA A 90 -7.64 11.71 -11.93
N LYS A 91 -7.59 12.79 -11.14
CA LYS A 91 -7.27 14.11 -11.67
C LYS A 91 -5.83 14.20 -12.16
N MET A 92 -4.87 13.66 -11.40
CA MET A 92 -3.47 13.58 -11.81
C MET A 92 -3.32 12.80 -13.10
N LEU A 93 -3.93 11.62 -13.16
CA LEU A 93 -3.93 10.75 -14.34
C LEU A 93 -4.53 11.46 -15.55
N LYS A 94 -5.66 12.15 -15.36
CA LYS A 94 -6.26 12.98 -16.40
C LYS A 94 -5.28 14.02 -16.91
N ASP A 95 -4.67 14.79 -16.01
CA ASP A 95 -3.77 15.89 -16.39
C ASP A 95 -2.53 15.35 -17.14
N GLU A 96 -2.00 14.17 -16.77
CA GLU A 96 -0.88 13.51 -17.45
C GLU A 96 -1.28 12.97 -18.83
N ILE A 97 -2.40 12.22 -18.90
CA ILE A 97 -2.94 11.72 -20.17
C ILE A 97 -3.25 12.87 -21.12
N ASP A 98 -3.81 13.98 -20.63
CA ASP A 98 -4.12 15.16 -21.44
C ASP A 98 -2.86 15.88 -21.95
N GLU A 99 -1.73 15.81 -21.24
CA GLU A 99 -0.45 16.36 -21.73
C GLU A 99 0.07 15.56 -22.92
N ASP A 100 -0.11 14.23 -22.90
CA ASP A 100 0.25 13.34 -24.00
C ASP A 100 -0.77 13.34 -25.14
N LEU A 101 -2.05 13.54 -24.85
CA LEU A 101 -3.11 13.68 -25.84
C LEU A 101 -3.02 15.03 -26.55
N GLN A 102 -2.45 15.04 -27.76
CA GLN A 102 -2.37 16.24 -28.58
C GLN A 102 -3.72 16.60 -29.22
N GLY A 103 -4.51 17.42 -28.53
CA GLY A 103 -5.78 17.98 -29.04
C GLY A 103 -7.03 17.19 -28.62
N ALA A 104 -6.94 16.38 -27.57
CA ALA A 104 -8.07 15.70 -26.95
C ALA A 104 -7.92 15.71 -25.43
N GLU A 105 -9.02 15.64 -24.70
CA GLU A 105 -9.01 15.53 -23.24
C GLU A 105 -9.80 14.30 -22.78
N ILE A 106 -9.27 13.56 -21.83
CA ILE A 106 -10.01 12.49 -21.15
C ILE A 106 -10.87 13.08 -20.05
N SER A 107 -12.12 12.63 -19.94
CA SER A 107 -12.96 13.03 -18.81
C SER A 107 -12.41 12.44 -17.49
N LEU A 108 -12.68 13.11 -16.37
CA LEU A 108 -12.32 12.61 -15.04
C LEU A 108 -12.92 11.21 -14.75
N GLU A 109 -14.09 10.91 -15.33
CA GLU A 109 -14.73 9.60 -15.23
C GLU A 109 -13.92 8.52 -15.95
N GLY A 110 -13.38 8.82 -17.14
CA GLY A 110 -12.49 7.92 -17.87
C GLY A 110 -11.19 7.66 -17.11
N ALA A 111 -10.56 8.71 -16.56
CA ALA A 111 -9.37 8.56 -15.73
C ALA A 111 -9.63 7.76 -14.43
N ALA A 112 -10.77 8.00 -13.77
CA ALA A 112 -11.18 7.20 -12.61
C ALA A 112 -11.44 5.73 -12.99
N GLY A 113 -12.02 5.48 -14.17
CA GLY A 113 -12.24 4.14 -14.71
C GLY A 113 -10.93 3.38 -14.94
N ILE A 114 -9.88 4.05 -15.40
CA ILE A 114 -8.53 3.46 -15.50
C ILE A 114 -8.04 3.04 -14.12
N ILE A 115 -8.10 3.92 -13.13
CA ILE A 115 -7.62 3.62 -11.76
C ILE A 115 -8.40 2.44 -11.15
N ASP A 116 -9.74 2.44 -11.29
CA ASP A 116 -10.59 1.35 -10.79
C ASP A 116 -10.28 0.01 -11.49
N ALA A 117 -10.08 0.03 -12.81
CA ALA A 117 -9.71 -1.16 -13.58
C ALA A 117 -8.37 -1.76 -13.12
N MET A 118 -7.43 -0.91 -12.70
CA MET A 118 -6.13 -1.32 -12.14
C MET A 118 -6.26 -1.81 -10.69
N HIS A 119 -7.18 -1.26 -9.91
CA HIS A 119 -7.42 -1.64 -8.51
C HIS A 119 -8.13 -3.01 -8.37
N VAL A 120 -8.95 -3.39 -9.36
CA VAL A 120 -9.82 -4.58 -9.28
C VAL A 120 -9.07 -5.90 -9.62
N GLY A 121 -7.80 -5.85 -10.02
CA GLY A 121 -7.10 -7.02 -10.54
C GLY A 121 -6.04 -7.62 -9.63
N ASP A 122 -6.40 -8.59 -8.79
CA ASP A 122 -5.52 -9.73 -8.44
C ASP A 122 -5.35 -10.66 -9.68
N ALA A 123 -5.39 -10.06 -10.88
CA ALA A 123 -5.31 -10.70 -12.18
C ALA A 123 -3.83 -10.73 -12.58
N PRO A 124 -3.31 -11.88 -13.03
CA PRO A 124 -1.88 -12.05 -13.25
C PRO A 124 -1.30 -11.20 -14.39
N GLU A 125 -2.15 -10.60 -15.24
CA GLU A 125 -1.75 -9.73 -16.36
C GLU A 125 -2.78 -8.60 -16.54
N ILE A 126 -2.33 -7.36 -16.43
CA ILE A 126 -3.15 -6.16 -16.69
C ILE A 126 -3.28 -5.98 -18.21
N ASP A 127 -4.51 -5.86 -18.70
CA ASP A 127 -4.81 -5.63 -20.13
C ASP A 127 -4.96 -4.13 -20.40
N TYR A 128 -3.83 -3.44 -20.60
CA TYR A 128 -3.79 -2.00 -20.88
C TYR A 128 -4.52 -1.62 -22.17
N ASP A 129 -4.57 -2.50 -23.17
CA ASP A 129 -5.31 -2.27 -24.41
C ASP A 129 -6.82 -2.18 -24.13
N ALA A 130 -7.37 -3.12 -23.35
CA ALA A 130 -8.78 -3.10 -22.98
C ALA A 130 -9.14 -1.88 -22.12
N ILE A 131 -8.25 -1.47 -21.22
CA ILE A 131 -8.42 -0.27 -20.38
C ILE A 131 -8.39 0.98 -21.25
N ALA A 132 -7.43 1.10 -22.17
CA ALA A 132 -7.35 2.22 -23.11
C ALA A 132 -8.57 2.30 -24.02
N GLU A 133 -9.09 1.17 -24.54
CA GLU A 133 -10.32 1.16 -25.35
C GLU A 133 -11.56 1.61 -24.57
N GLU A 134 -11.60 1.32 -23.27
CA GLU A 134 -12.67 1.74 -22.36
C GLU A 134 -12.59 3.24 -22.11
N ALA A 135 -11.43 3.69 -21.64
CA ALA A 135 -11.14 5.08 -21.36
C ALA A 135 -11.23 5.98 -22.61
N ALA A 136 -10.93 5.46 -23.80
CA ALA A 136 -11.08 6.19 -25.07
C ALA A 136 -12.54 6.59 -25.37
N ARG A 137 -13.53 5.89 -24.80
CA ARG A 137 -14.96 6.29 -24.93
C ARG A 137 -15.28 7.58 -24.17
N HIS A 138 -14.40 7.93 -23.23
CA HIS A 138 -14.48 9.10 -22.38
C HIS A 138 -13.56 10.24 -22.83
N VAL A 139 -12.89 10.09 -23.98
CA VAL A 139 -12.03 11.12 -24.59
C VAL A 139 -12.86 11.98 -25.54
N GLU A 140 -12.80 13.30 -25.33
CA GLU A 140 -13.46 14.29 -26.17
C GLU A 140 -12.41 15.11 -26.94
N PRO A 141 -12.54 15.26 -28.28
CA PRO A 141 -11.62 16.08 -29.05
C PRO A 141 -11.88 17.57 -28.80
N LEU A 142 -10.81 18.35 -28.69
CA LEU A 142 -10.90 19.81 -28.60
C LEU A 142 -11.32 20.38 -29.96
N GLU A 143 -12.39 21.18 -30.00
CA GLU A 143 -13.17 21.53 -31.21
C GLU A 143 -12.42 22.29 -32.34
N ASP A 144 -11.10 22.56 -32.22
CA ASP A 144 -10.36 23.43 -33.13
C ASP A 144 -9.10 22.82 -33.79
N GLU A 145 -8.78 21.53 -33.57
CA GLU A 145 -7.60 20.90 -34.17
C GLU A 145 -7.97 19.85 -35.24
N PRO A 146 -7.31 19.84 -36.42
CA PRO A 146 -7.55 18.80 -37.41
C PRO A 146 -7.15 17.46 -36.80
N ALA A 147 -8.00 16.44 -36.87
CA ALA A 147 -7.73 15.10 -36.36
C ALA A 147 -6.30 14.63 -36.70
N GLN A 148 -5.39 14.80 -35.74
CA GLN A 148 -4.03 14.29 -35.83
C GLN A 148 -4.11 12.80 -35.51
N GLN A 149 -3.22 12.01 -36.12
CA GLN A 149 -3.23 10.55 -35.96
C GLN A 149 -2.93 10.10 -34.50
N ASP A 150 -2.46 11.03 -33.66
CA ASP A 150 -2.03 10.80 -32.28
C ASP A 150 -3.05 11.24 -31.21
N THR A 151 -4.30 11.58 -31.59
CA THR A 151 -5.37 11.86 -30.60
C THR A 151 -5.98 10.60 -29.97
N ALA A 152 -5.45 9.42 -30.31
CA ALA A 152 -5.97 8.16 -29.82
C ALA A 152 -5.32 7.83 -28.46
N LEU A 153 -6.14 7.63 -27.43
CA LEU A 153 -5.66 7.07 -26.18
C LEU A 153 -5.14 5.64 -26.44
N THR A 154 -3.84 5.45 -26.27
CA THR A 154 -3.16 4.16 -26.47
C THR A 154 -2.85 3.51 -25.13
N ALA A 155 -2.59 2.20 -25.16
CA ALA A 155 -2.12 1.48 -23.99
C ALA A 155 -0.84 2.08 -23.39
N GLU A 156 0.06 2.62 -24.22
CA GLU A 156 1.30 3.27 -23.80
C GLU A 156 1.02 4.52 -22.95
N ILE A 157 0.12 5.40 -23.41
CA ILE A 157 -0.28 6.61 -22.67
C ILE A 157 -0.95 6.23 -21.32
N VAL A 158 -1.79 5.19 -21.33
CA VAL A 158 -2.45 4.72 -20.10
C VAL A 158 -1.43 4.10 -19.13
N GLU A 159 -0.48 3.32 -19.63
CA GLU A 159 0.59 2.71 -18.82
C GLU A 159 1.47 3.78 -18.18
N ASP A 160 1.94 4.76 -18.96
CA ASP A 160 2.82 5.82 -18.49
C ASP A 160 2.12 6.71 -17.45
N GLY A 161 0.93 7.22 -17.79
CA GLY A 161 0.16 8.05 -16.85
C GLY A 161 -0.22 7.29 -15.58
N TYR A 162 -0.52 5.99 -15.66
CA TYR A 162 -0.77 5.19 -14.46
C TYR A 162 0.48 4.99 -13.61
N LEU A 163 1.64 4.75 -14.23
CA LEU A 163 2.92 4.63 -13.51
C LEU A 163 3.25 5.92 -12.75
N ASP A 164 2.99 7.09 -13.33
CA ASP A 164 3.21 8.37 -12.66
C ASP A 164 2.29 8.55 -11.46
N VAL A 165 1.02 8.15 -11.59
CA VAL A 165 0.07 8.19 -10.47
C VAL A 165 0.50 7.22 -9.36
N VAL A 166 0.93 6.01 -9.71
CA VAL A 166 1.48 5.05 -8.75
C VAL A 166 2.71 5.64 -8.07
N GLU A 167 3.64 6.26 -8.80
CA GLU A 167 4.82 6.89 -8.22
C GLU A 167 4.46 8.03 -7.27
N ALA A 168 3.51 8.90 -7.68
CA ALA A 168 3.05 10.04 -6.88
C ALA A 168 2.31 9.62 -5.59
N THR A 169 1.67 8.45 -5.60
CA THR A 169 0.88 7.93 -4.48
C THR A 169 1.58 6.82 -3.70
N THR A 170 2.79 6.44 -4.12
CA THR A 170 3.61 5.45 -3.43
C THR A 170 4.39 6.09 -2.30
N VAL A 171 4.14 5.61 -1.09
CA VAL A 171 4.89 5.97 0.11
C VAL A 171 5.96 4.92 0.37
N TYR A 172 7.22 5.34 0.41
CA TYR A 172 8.35 4.46 0.72
C TYR A 172 8.58 4.40 2.22
N ILE A 173 8.34 3.24 2.83
CA ILE A 173 8.63 3.02 4.25
C ILE A 173 9.99 2.33 4.42
N PRO A 174 10.75 2.68 5.47
CA PRO A 174 12.02 2.03 5.76
C PRO A 174 11.82 0.57 6.16
N VAL A 175 12.64 -0.31 5.60
CA VAL A 175 12.77 -1.71 6.01
C VAL A 175 13.96 -1.81 6.95
N TYR A 176 13.71 -2.24 8.18
CA TYR A 176 14.72 -2.43 9.21
C TYR A 176 15.28 -3.85 9.23
N ASP A 177 16.46 -4.01 9.83
CA ASP A 177 16.97 -5.30 10.23
C ASP A 177 16.20 -5.82 11.46
N VAL A 178 16.50 -7.04 11.90
CA VAL A 178 15.92 -7.67 13.10
C VAL A 178 16.08 -6.83 14.38
N ASP A 179 17.05 -5.91 14.40
CA ASP A 179 17.27 -4.97 15.49
C ASP A 179 16.20 -3.86 15.58
N GLY A 180 15.35 -3.71 14.55
CA GLY A 180 14.30 -2.69 14.48
C GLY A 180 14.83 -1.25 14.43
N ARG A 181 16.10 -1.06 14.03
CA ARG A 181 16.76 0.25 13.98
C ARG A 181 17.62 0.43 12.73
N THR A 182 18.31 -0.61 12.30
CA THR A 182 19.19 -0.55 11.15
C THR A 182 18.35 -0.59 9.88
N VAL A 183 18.27 0.51 9.15
CA VAL A 183 17.59 0.54 7.85
C VAL A 183 18.43 -0.25 6.83
N ILE A 184 17.83 -1.27 6.23
CA ILE A 184 18.45 -2.15 5.23
C ILE A 184 17.87 -1.98 3.82
N GLY A 185 16.79 -1.23 3.68
CA GLY A 185 16.12 -0.96 2.41
C GLY A 185 14.82 -0.19 2.61
N GLU A 186 14.00 -0.17 1.57
CA GLU A 186 12.74 0.57 1.50
C GLU A 186 11.67 -0.36 0.90
N PHE A 187 10.43 -0.17 1.30
CA PHE A 187 9.28 -0.92 0.80
C PHE A 187 8.24 0.08 0.25
N PRO A 188 7.79 -0.09 -1.01
CA PRO A 188 6.79 0.78 -1.60
C PRO A 188 5.40 0.38 -1.08
N VAL A 189 4.65 1.34 -0.57
CA VAL A 189 3.24 1.19 -0.19
C VAL A 189 2.43 2.13 -1.08
N THR A 190 1.77 1.56 -2.08
CA THR A 190 0.87 2.30 -2.97
C THR A 190 -0.46 2.51 -2.24
N GLN A 191 -0.92 3.76 -2.15
CA GLN A 191 -2.15 4.11 -1.41
C GLN A 191 -3.43 4.08 -2.27
N ILE A 192 -3.29 3.88 -3.58
CA ILE A 192 -4.41 3.85 -4.54
C ILE A 192 -4.80 2.45 -4.98
#